data_AF-A0A6J7TP76-F1
#
_entry.id   AF-A0A6J7TP76-F1
#
_cell.length_a   1.000
_cell.length_b   1.000
_cell.length_c   1.000
_cell.angle_alpha   90.00
_cell.angle_beta   90.00
_cell.angle_gamma   90.00
#
_symmetry.space_group_name_H-M   'P 1'
#
loop_
_entity.id
_entity.type
_entity.pdbx_description
1 polymer ?
#
loop_
_entity_poly.entity_id
_entity_poly.type
_entity_poly.pdbx_seq_one_letter_code
_entity_poly.pdbx_strand_id
1 'polypeptide(L)'
;MIKALEDTSAIEDVITAGGRGRARIPGKHGGSARQYTYLPIVIDDKPGQLAAIFNECATIGVNVEDLAIEHSPGQLNALITLALSDADALKLSQHLSSIGWNVHPVRK
;
A
#
# COMPACT_ATOMS: atom_id res chain seq x y z
N MET A 1 10.42 -28.20 18.84
CA MET A 1 9.20 -27.38 19.06
C MET A 1 9.57 -26.32 20.06
N ILE A 2 9.48 -25.03 19.71
CA ILE A 2 9.93 -23.93 20.58
C ILE A 2 9.00 -23.90 21.79
N LYS A 3 9.48 -24.32 22.98
CA LYS A 3 8.71 -24.38 24.25
C LYS A 3 8.01 -23.06 24.62
N ALA A 4 8.53 -21.93 24.11
CA ALA A 4 7.95 -20.62 24.34
C ALA A 4 6.63 -20.37 23.58
N LEU A 5 6.20 -21.26 22.67
CA LEU A 5 4.93 -21.11 21.94
C LEU A 5 3.69 -21.51 22.77
N GLU A 6 3.88 -22.17 23.92
CA GLU A 6 2.80 -22.53 24.84
C GLU A 6 2.51 -21.43 25.87
N ASP A 7 3.38 -20.41 25.94
CA ASP A 7 3.25 -19.26 26.83
C ASP A 7 2.82 -18.03 26.02
N THR A 8 1.55 -17.68 26.13
CA THR A 8 0.96 -16.52 25.45
C THR A 8 1.67 -15.21 25.83
N SER A 9 2.12 -15.07 27.07
CA SER A 9 2.84 -13.86 27.53
C SER A 9 4.20 -13.74 26.83
N ALA A 10 4.92 -14.84 26.69
CA ALA A 10 6.20 -14.85 26.00
C ALA A 10 6.06 -14.48 24.51
N ILE A 11 4.98 -14.91 23.86
CA ILE A 11 4.66 -14.53 22.47
C ILE A 11 4.33 -13.03 22.39
N GLU A 12 3.48 -12.52 23.27
CA GLU A 12 3.12 -11.11 23.33
C GLU A 12 4.34 -10.21 23.52
N ASP A 13 5.26 -10.61 24.41
CA ASP A 13 6.50 -9.88 24.65
C ASP A 13 7.39 -9.80 23.41
N VAL A 14 7.53 -10.90 22.67
CA VAL A 14 8.30 -10.95 21.43
C VAL A 14 7.67 -10.07 20.35
N ILE A 15 6.36 -10.15 20.15
CA ILE A 15 5.64 -9.31 19.15
C ILE A 15 5.77 -7.83 19.52
N THR A 16 5.57 -7.51 20.80
CA THR A 16 5.64 -6.12 21.29
C THR A 16 7.08 -5.57 21.17
N ALA A 17 8.09 -6.37 21.49
CA ALA A 17 9.49 -6.01 21.31
C ALA A 17 9.82 -5.75 19.83
N GLY A 18 9.31 -6.60 18.92
CA GLY A 18 9.43 -6.41 17.48
C GLY A 18 8.79 -5.10 17.01
N GLY A 19 7.57 -4.82 17.46
CA GLY A 19 6.87 -3.57 17.16
C GLY A 19 7.64 -2.31 17.62
N ARG A 20 8.16 -2.33 18.86
CA ARG A 20 9.01 -1.25 19.39
C ARG A 20 10.31 -1.10 18.59
N GLY A 21 10.93 -2.20 18.19
CA GLY A 21 12.13 -2.19 17.35
C GLY A 21 11.89 -1.53 16.00
N ARG A 22 10.82 -1.93 15.31
CA ARG A 22 10.41 -1.36 14.01
C ARG A 22 10.13 0.14 14.11
N ALA A 23 9.44 0.58 15.16
CA ALA A 23 9.09 1.99 15.36
C ALA A 23 10.33 2.91 15.52
N ARG A 24 11.48 2.35 15.92
CA ARG A 24 12.75 3.08 16.05
C ARG A 24 13.55 3.17 14.74
N ILE A 25 13.14 2.46 13.69
CA ILE A 25 13.81 2.51 12.39
C ILE A 25 13.48 3.86 11.73
N PRO A 26 14.47 4.75 11.50
CA PRO A 26 14.23 6.03 10.85
C PRO A 26 13.71 5.83 9.42
N GLY A 27 12.93 6.79 8.91
CA GLY A 27 12.54 6.78 7.50
C GLY A 27 13.76 6.91 6.56
N LYS A 28 13.55 6.67 5.26
CA LYS A 28 14.55 7.01 4.24
C LYS A 28 14.97 8.48 4.45
N HIS A 29 16.25 8.73 4.67
CA HIS A 29 16.84 10.04 5.03
C HIS A 29 16.73 10.51 6.49
N GLY A 30 16.40 9.63 7.46
CA GLY A 30 16.43 9.98 8.89
C GLY A 30 15.27 10.89 9.34
N GLY A 31 14.30 11.15 8.44
CA GLY A 31 13.07 11.86 8.76
C GLY A 31 12.04 10.98 9.48
N SER A 32 10.98 11.61 10.00
CA SER A 32 9.80 10.90 10.50
C SER A 32 9.29 9.89 9.47
N ALA A 33 8.73 8.77 9.92
CA ALA A 33 8.03 7.85 9.04
C ALA A 33 7.02 8.65 8.18
N ARG A 34 7.21 8.63 6.85
CA ARG A 34 6.31 9.34 5.93
C ARG A 34 4.92 8.77 6.13
N GLN A 35 3.95 9.64 6.44
CA GLN A 35 2.55 9.26 6.43
C GLN A 35 2.11 9.18 4.99
N TYR A 36 2.02 7.95 4.48
CA TYR A 36 1.43 7.70 3.18
C TYR A 36 -0.07 7.52 3.31
N THR A 37 -0.75 7.80 2.22
CA THR A 37 -2.15 7.49 2.03
C THR A 37 -2.25 6.51 0.89
N TYR A 38 -2.97 5.42 1.11
CA TYR A 38 -2.97 4.24 0.25
C TYR A 38 -4.22 4.21 -0.62
N LEU A 39 -4.04 4.07 -1.93
CA LEU A 39 -5.11 3.90 -2.90
C LEU A 39 -5.03 2.50 -3.54
N PRO A 40 -5.92 1.56 -3.15
CA PRO A 40 -5.99 0.25 -3.79
C PRO A 40 -6.80 0.33 -5.10
N ILE A 41 -6.26 -0.24 -6.16
CA ILE A 41 -6.77 -0.22 -7.53
C ILE A 41 -6.77 -1.65 -8.05
N VAL A 42 -7.92 -2.12 -8.52
CA VAL A 42 -8.03 -3.44 -9.16
C VAL A 42 -7.66 -3.29 -10.62
N ILE A 43 -6.73 -4.14 -11.09
CA ILE A 43 -6.32 -4.19 -12.49
C ILE A 43 -6.54 -5.58 -13.07
N ASP A 44 -6.77 -5.64 -14.38
CA ASP A 44 -6.81 -6.89 -15.13
C ASP A 44 -5.41 -7.55 -15.18
N ASP A 45 -5.34 -8.87 -15.23
CA ASP A 45 -4.09 -9.58 -15.54
C ASP A 45 -3.80 -9.54 -17.05
N LYS A 46 -3.39 -8.35 -17.55
CA LYS A 46 -2.97 -8.15 -18.94
C LYS A 46 -1.79 -7.18 -19.06
N PRO A 47 -0.94 -7.32 -20.10
CA PRO A 47 0.18 -6.42 -20.32
C PRO A 47 -0.25 -4.94 -20.36
N GLY A 48 0.55 -4.07 -19.75
CA GLY A 48 0.40 -2.62 -19.80
C GLY A 48 -0.51 -2.00 -18.74
N GLN A 49 -1.16 -2.77 -17.86
CA GLN A 49 -2.04 -2.20 -16.84
C GLN A 49 -1.35 -1.28 -15.84
N LEU A 50 -0.15 -1.64 -15.37
CA LEU A 50 0.66 -0.75 -14.52
C LEU A 50 1.02 0.56 -15.23
N ALA A 51 1.39 0.48 -16.51
CA ALA A 51 1.72 1.66 -17.30
C ALA A 51 0.51 2.58 -17.47
N ALA A 52 -0.69 2.00 -17.68
CA ALA A 52 -1.92 2.78 -17.77
C ALA A 52 -2.19 3.57 -16.48
N ILE A 53 -2.08 2.95 -15.30
CA ILE A 53 -2.23 3.66 -14.02
C ILE A 53 -1.22 4.79 -13.88
N PHE A 54 0.06 4.55 -14.20
CA PHE A 54 1.09 5.60 -14.09
C PHE A 54 0.90 6.73 -15.09
N ASN A 55 0.39 6.45 -16.29
CA ASN A 55 0.03 7.47 -17.27
C ASN A 55 -1.11 8.35 -16.76
N GLU A 56 -2.12 7.77 -16.09
CA GLU A 56 -3.18 8.55 -15.46
C GLU A 56 -2.63 9.43 -14.33
N CYS A 57 -1.72 8.91 -13.50
CA CYS A 57 -1.05 9.69 -12.47
C CYS A 57 -0.30 10.89 -13.08
N ALA A 58 0.46 10.67 -14.15
CA ALA A 58 1.19 11.73 -14.85
C ALA A 58 0.24 12.77 -15.46
N THR A 59 -0.85 12.33 -16.08
CA THR A 59 -1.87 13.19 -16.71
C THR A 59 -2.45 14.20 -15.72
N ILE A 60 -2.67 13.78 -14.48
CA ILE A 60 -3.21 14.66 -13.43
C ILE A 60 -2.13 15.22 -12.49
N GLY A 61 -0.85 14.97 -12.76
CA GLY A 61 0.26 15.45 -11.94
C GLY A 61 0.27 14.93 -10.51
N VAL A 62 -0.01 13.64 -10.31
CA VAL A 62 0.07 12.94 -9.02
C VAL A 62 1.41 12.22 -8.91
N ASN A 63 2.13 12.41 -7.80
CA ASN A 63 3.37 11.70 -7.53
C ASN A 63 3.11 10.35 -6.83
N VAL A 64 3.80 9.30 -7.27
CA VAL A 64 3.75 7.98 -6.63
C VAL A 64 4.98 7.81 -5.73
N GLU A 65 4.76 7.55 -4.44
CA GLU A 65 5.84 7.42 -3.46
C GLU A 65 6.32 5.97 -3.26
N ASP A 66 5.40 5.02 -3.38
CA ASP A 66 5.63 3.58 -3.27
C ASP A 66 4.48 2.79 -3.92
N LEU A 67 4.68 1.50 -4.14
CA LEU A 67 3.66 0.60 -4.67
C LEU A 67 3.75 -0.81 -4.07
N ALA A 68 2.60 -1.43 -3.86
CA ALA A 68 2.47 -2.85 -3.54
C ALA A 68 1.62 -3.56 -4.59
N ILE A 69 1.99 -4.80 -4.92
CA ILE A 69 1.29 -5.66 -5.88
C ILE A 69 0.88 -6.94 -5.17
N GLU A 70 -0.42 -7.22 -5.17
CA GLU A 70 -0.99 -8.42 -4.59
C GLU A 70 -1.74 -9.22 -5.65
N HIS A 71 -1.44 -10.52 -5.72
CA HIS A 71 -2.16 -11.48 -6.56
C HIS A 71 -2.85 -12.50 -5.64
N SER A 72 -4.18 -12.48 -5.62
CA SER A 72 -4.94 -13.51 -4.90
C SER A 72 -4.99 -14.79 -5.76
N PRO A 73 -4.62 -15.97 -5.21
CA PRO A 73 -4.74 -17.22 -5.93
C PRO A 73 -6.17 -17.47 -6.41
N GLY A 74 -6.35 -17.72 -7.71
CA GLY A 74 -7.67 -18.00 -8.31
C GLY A 74 -8.47 -16.77 -8.77
N GLN A 75 -7.93 -15.55 -8.64
CA GLN A 75 -8.48 -14.35 -9.29
C GLN A 75 -7.65 -13.97 -10.52
N LEU A 76 -8.32 -13.56 -11.59
CA LEU A 76 -7.70 -13.05 -12.83
C LEU A 76 -7.34 -11.55 -12.75
N ASN A 77 -7.46 -10.96 -11.56
CA ASN A 77 -7.23 -9.55 -11.33
C ASN A 77 -6.13 -9.40 -10.27
N ALA A 78 -5.27 -8.38 -10.44
CA ALA A 78 -4.30 -7.99 -9.43
C ALA A 78 -4.81 -6.78 -8.65
N LEU A 79 -4.40 -6.66 -7.39
CA LEU A 79 -4.64 -5.47 -6.58
C LEU A 79 -3.32 -4.69 -6.49
N ILE A 80 -3.33 -3.46 -7.02
CA ILE A 80 -2.23 -2.52 -6.89
C ILE A 80 -2.58 -1.52 -5.81
N THR A 81 -1.71 -1.35 -4.83
CA THR A 81 -1.88 -0.29 -3.82
C THR A 81 -0.78 0.75 -4.00
N LEU A 82 -1.16 1.97 -4.37
CA LEU A 82 -0.24 3.11 -4.47
C LEU A 82 -0.14 3.82 -3.12
N ALA A 83 1.08 4.14 -2.69
CA ALA A 83 1.33 5.03 -1.57
C ALA A 83 1.54 6.45 -2.09
N LEU A 84 0.76 7.40 -1.57
CA LEU A 84 0.62 8.76 -2.08
C LEU A 84 0.62 9.76 -0.92
N SER A 85 0.66 11.06 -1.24
CA SER A 85 0.23 12.09 -0.29
C SER A 85 -1.29 12.01 -0.08
N ASP A 86 -1.81 12.52 1.05
CA ASP A 86 -3.26 12.53 1.34
C ASP A 86 -4.06 13.26 0.25
N ALA A 87 -3.55 14.42 -0.20
CA ALA A 87 -4.16 15.19 -1.28
C ALA A 87 -4.15 14.45 -2.63
N ASP A 88 -3.03 13.83 -2.98
CA ASP A 88 -2.89 13.09 -4.23
C ASP A 88 -3.75 11.82 -4.26
N ALA A 89 -3.87 11.12 -3.13
CA ALA A 89 -4.73 9.94 -3.01
C ALA A 89 -6.19 10.27 -3.28
N LEU A 90 -6.71 11.37 -2.71
CA LEU A 90 -8.08 11.82 -2.93
C LEU A 90 -8.28 12.25 -4.39
N LYS A 91 -7.33 13.02 -4.95
CA LYS A 91 -7.35 13.49 -6.33
C LYS A 91 -7.36 12.33 -7.33
N LEU A 92 -6.45 11.37 -7.17
CA LEU A 92 -6.34 10.21 -8.05
C LEU A 92 -7.53 9.27 -7.92
N SER A 93 -8.04 9.04 -6.70
CA SER A 93 -9.23 8.22 -6.47
C SER A 93 -10.44 8.76 -7.23
N GLN A 94 -10.68 10.07 -7.16
CA GLN A 94 -11.76 10.74 -7.90
C GLN A 94 -11.55 10.65 -9.42
N HIS A 95 -10.34 10.91 -9.90
CA HIS A 95 -10.00 10.84 -11.33
C HIS A 95 -10.25 9.43 -11.88
N LEU A 96 -9.63 8.41 -11.29
CA LEU A 96 -9.74 7.03 -11.74
C LEU A 96 -11.19 6.52 -11.70
N SER A 97 -11.94 6.86 -10.65
CA SER A 97 -13.38 6.54 -10.58
C SER A 97 -14.16 7.18 -11.74
N SER A 98 -13.83 8.43 -12.10
CA SER A 98 -14.53 9.16 -13.16
C SER A 98 -14.30 8.59 -14.56
N ILE A 99 -13.17 7.91 -14.78
CA ILE A 99 -12.82 7.25 -16.03
C ILE A 99 -13.01 5.72 -15.98
N GLY A 100 -13.76 5.22 -15.01
CA GLY A 100 -14.26 3.84 -14.98
C GLY A 100 -13.29 2.79 -14.41
N TRP A 101 -12.19 3.19 -13.77
CA TRP A 101 -11.34 2.25 -13.05
C TRP A 101 -12.00 1.78 -11.76
N ASN A 102 -11.73 0.52 -11.40
CA ASN A 102 -12.18 -0.05 -10.14
C ASN A 102 -11.18 0.31 -9.02
N VAL A 103 -11.53 1.32 -8.23
CA VAL A 103 -10.75 1.78 -7.09
C VAL A 103 -11.48 1.52 -5.78
N HIS A 104 -10.75 1.09 -4.77
CA HIS A 104 -11.27 0.97 -3.41
C HIS A 104 -11.13 2.31 -2.66
N PRO A 105 -11.86 2.50 -1.55
CA PRO A 105 -11.70 3.68 -0.71
C PRO A 105 -10.25 3.85 -0.24
N VAL A 106 -9.82 5.11 -0.21
CA VAL A 106 -8.51 5.56 0.28
C VAL A 106 -8.34 5.18 1.76
N ARG A 107 -7.12 4.78 2.16
CA ARG A 107 -6.78 4.34 3.53
C ARG A 107 -5.54 5.04 4.07
N LYS A 108 -5.42 5.18 5.39
CA LYS A 108 -4.22 5.68 6.08
C LYS A 108 -3.40 4.54 6.65
#